data_AF-A0A2A3HB25-F1
#
_entry.id   AF-A0A2A3HB25-F1
#
_cell.length_a   1.000
_cell.length_b   1.000
_cell.length_c   1.000
_cell.angle_alpha   90.00
_cell.angle_beta   90.00
_cell.angle_gamma   90.00
#
_symmetry.space_group_name_H-M   'P 1'
#
loop_
_entity.id
_entity.type
_entity.pdbx_description
1 polymer ?
#
loop_
_entity_poly.entity_id
_entity_poly.type
_entity_poly.pdbx_seq_one_letter_code
_entity_poly.pdbx_strand_id
1 'polypeptide(L)'
;MSTRQQVLVLYLATSALDSEVVGWSSYDGTGRTSPTTGDGDEPPYKSGVHALEDGWRLFQAAQLLPPHPGHEYDVSFLKHEFFFEKLVEAGAGSGGGPV
;
A
#
# COMPACT_ATOMS: atom_id res chain seq x y z
N MET A 1 -23.33 -9.21 -4.10
CA MET A 1 -22.53 -8.48 -3.10
C MET A 1 -21.55 -7.60 -3.86
N SER A 2 -21.18 -6.43 -3.34
CA SER A 2 -20.23 -5.53 -3.99
C SER A 2 -18.92 -5.62 -3.25
N THR A 3 -17.82 -5.78 -3.98
CA THR A 3 -16.48 -5.80 -3.36
C THR A 3 -15.94 -4.38 -3.25
N ARG A 4 -15.32 -4.07 -2.12
CA ARG A 4 -14.61 -2.83 -1.82
C ARG A 4 -13.12 -3.09 -1.78
N GLN A 5 -12.33 -2.04 -1.94
CA GLN A 5 -10.88 -2.14 -2.04
C GLN A 5 -10.24 -1.39 -0.88
N GLN A 6 -9.26 -2.04 -0.25
CA GLN A 6 -8.25 -1.36 0.55
C GLN A 6 -6.96 -1.30 -0.28
N VAL A 7 -6.26 -0.18 -0.23
CA VAL A 7 -5.00 0.04 -0.97
C VAL A 7 -3.89 0.29 0.03
N LEU A 8 -2.76 -0.39 -0.17
CA LEU A 8 -1.54 -0.19 0.59
C LEU A 8 -0.42 0.16 -0.37
N VAL A 9 0.26 1.26 -0.11
CA VAL A 9 1.48 1.68 -0.80
C VAL A 9 2.63 1.47 0.17
N LEU A 10 3.62 0.67 -0.22
CA LEU A 10 4.86 0.50 0.51
C LEU A 10 6.02 1.08 -0.30
N TYR A 11 6.82 1.88 0.37
CA TYR A 11 8.09 2.36 -0.12
C TYR A 11 9.20 1.53 0.52
N LEU A 12 9.93 0.78 -0.30
CA LEU A 12 10.97 -0.13 0.20
C LEU A 12 12.37 0.47 0.04
N ALA A 13 13.31 0.04 0.89
CA ALA A 13 14.70 0.51 0.83
C ALA A 13 15.41 0.15 -0.49
N THR A 14 14.97 -0.92 -1.17
CA THR A 14 15.45 -1.36 -2.47
C THR A 14 14.28 -1.82 -3.34
N SER A 15 14.54 -2.20 -4.60
CA SER A 15 13.54 -2.80 -5.49
C SER A 15 13.19 -4.27 -5.16
N ALA A 16 13.78 -4.85 -4.11
CA ALA A 16 13.44 -6.21 -3.68
C ALA A 16 12.19 -6.20 -2.78
N LEU A 17 11.26 -7.13 -3.02
CA LEU A 17 9.96 -7.17 -2.31
C LEU A 17 10.09 -7.52 -0.82
N ASP A 18 11.18 -8.18 -0.44
CA ASP A 18 11.55 -8.55 0.93
C ASP A 18 12.38 -7.47 1.64
N SER A 19 12.70 -6.37 0.96
CA SER A 19 13.39 -5.22 1.52
C SER A 19 12.56 -4.51 2.60
N GLU A 20 13.27 -3.85 3.52
CA GLU A 20 12.67 -3.07 4.60
C GLU A 20 11.76 -1.95 4.08
N VAL A 21 10.62 -1.76 4.74
CA VAL A 21 9.71 -0.63 4.50
C VAL A 21 10.28 0.65 5.13
N VAL A 22 10.48 1.68 4.31
CA VAL A 22 10.98 3.00 4.74
C VAL A 22 9.91 4.09 4.70
N GLY A 23 8.74 3.77 4.15
CA GLY A 23 7.57 4.65 4.13
C GLY A 23 6.34 3.89 3.67
N TRP A 24 5.15 4.36 4.04
CA TRP A 24 3.91 3.71 3.66
C TRP A 24 2.74 4.69 3.60
N SER A 25 1.69 4.27 2.90
CA SER A 25 0.38 4.92 2.93
C SER A 25 -0.69 3.86 2.79
N SER A 26 -1.78 4.00 3.53
CA SER A 26 -2.90 3.07 3.51
C SER A 26 -4.21 3.80 3.30
N TYR A 27 -5.05 3.27 2.42
CA TYR A 27 -6.35 3.83 2.09
C TYR A 27 -7.43 2.78 2.25
N ASP A 28 -8.46 3.08 3.04
CA ASP A 28 -9.58 2.19 3.28
C ASP A 28 -10.82 2.59 2.47
N GLY A 29 -10.96 2.04 1.26
CA GLY A 29 -12.15 2.22 0.43
C GLY A 29 -13.40 1.50 0.96
N THR A 30 -13.33 0.82 2.11
CA THR A 30 -14.52 0.26 2.78
C THR A 30 -15.30 1.30 3.57
N GLY A 31 -14.69 2.46 3.89
CA GLY A 31 -15.29 3.50 4.72
C GLY A 31 -15.43 3.14 6.20
N ARG A 32 -14.84 2.02 6.64
CA ARG A 32 -14.84 1.59 8.05
C ARG A 32 -13.78 2.33 8.87
N THR A 33 -12.71 2.74 8.22
CA THR A 33 -11.65 3.55 8.80
C THR A 33 -11.37 4.75 7.91
N SER A 34 -10.92 5.84 8.51
CA SER A 34 -10.40 7.01 7.80
C SER A 34 -9.04 7.34 8.40
N PRO A 35 -8.02 6.49 8.18
CA PRO A 35 -6.71 6.73 8.75
C PRO A 35 -6.11 8.01 8.15
N THR A 36 -5.46 8.80 9.00
CA THR A 36 -4.75 10.01 8.61
C THR A 36 -3.27 9.72 8.42
N THR A 37 -2.62 10.49 7.54
CA THR A 37 -1.16 10.43 7.39
C THR A 37 -0.50 10.77 8.73
N GLY A 38 0.22 9.80 9.32
CA GLY A 38 0.87 9.96 10.63
C GLY A 38 0.27 9.13 11.78
N ASP A 39 -0.68 8.24 11.52
CA ASP A 39 -1.32 7.40 12.56
C ASP A 39 -0.36 6.38 13.24
N GLY A 40 0.92 6.33 12.87
CA GLY A 40 1.96 5.54 13.55
C GLY A 40 3.37 5.86 13.04
N ASP A 41 4.36 5.65 13.91
CA ASP A 41 5.78 5.78 13.58
C ASP A 41 6.37 4.46 13.03
N GLU A 42 5.59 3.37 13.10
CA GLU A 42 6.00 2.04 12.64
C GLU A 42 5.18 1.59 11.42
N PRO A 43 5.83 0.97 10.41
CA PRO A 43 5.12 0.47 9.23
C PRO A 43 4.20 -0.71 9.59
N PRO A 44 3.07 -0.89 8.88
CA PRO A 44 2.14 -1.99 9.14
C PRO A 44 2.75 -3.37 8.84
N TYR A 45 3.82 -3.42 8.04
CA TYR A 45 4.55 -4.63 7.70
C TYR A 45 6.05 -4.33 7.58
N LYS A 46 6.89 -5.34 7.87
CA LYS A 46 8.36 -5.23 7.73
C LYS A 46 8.83 -5.19 6.28
N SER A 47 8.10 -5.85 5.39
CA SER A 47 8.39 -5.93 3.94
C SER A 47 7.12 -6.21 3.15
N GLY A 48 7.20 -6.09 1.82
CA GLY A 48 6.10 -6.46 0.93
C GLY A 48 5.72 -7.94 1.01
N VAL A 49 6.66 -8.83 1.35
CA VAL A 49 6.38 -10.26 1.56
C VAL A 49 5.41 -10.48 2.72
N HIS A 50 5.59 -9.77 3.84
CA HIS A 50 4.68 -9.88 4.99
C HIS A 50 3.27 -9.38 4.65
N ALA A 51 3.15 -8.37 3.76
CA ALA A 51 1.85 -7.95 3.25
C ALA A 51 1.18 -9.07 2.43
N LEU A 52 1.95 -9.76 1.58
CA LEU A 52 1.44 -10.90 0.80
C LEU A 52 0.97 -12.05 1.71
N GLU A 53 1.71 -12.36 2.76
CA GLU A 53 1.34 -13.37 3.76
C GLU A 53 0.01 -13.03 4.45
N ASP A 54 -0.28 -11.74 4.65
CA ASP A 54 -1.54 -11.24 5.20
C ASP A 54 -2.66 -11.11 4.13
N GLY A 55 -2.47 -11.67 2.94
CA GLY A 55 -3.49 -11.74 1.90
C GLY A 55 -3.67 -10.46 1.08
N TRP A 56 -2.72 -9.52 1.15
CA TRP A 56 -2.64 -8.46 0.18
C TRP A 56 -2.19 -9.00 -1.18
N ARG A 57 -2.68 -8.39 -2.26
CA ARG A 57 -2.31 -8.75 -3.63
C ARG A 57 -1.49 -7.64 -4.25
N LEU A 58 -0.31 -7.96 -4.74
CA LEU A 58 0.56 -7.04 -5.46
C LEU A 58 0.01 -6.79 -6.87
N PHE A 59 -0.18 -5.53 -7.25
CA PHE A 59 -0.61 -5.15 -8.61
C PHE A 59 0.32 -4.16 -9.31
N GLN A 60 1.25 -3.52 -8.58
CA GLN A 60 2.35 -2.76 -9.16
C GLN A 60 3.61 -2.92 -8.31
N ALA A 61 4.75 -3.17 -8.98
CA ALA A 61 6.07 -3.23 -8.35
C ALA A 61 7.01 -2.21 -8.97
N ALA A 62 7.94 -1.70 -8.16
CA ALA A 62 8.98 -0.79 -8.58
C ALA A 62 9.77 -1.39 -9.75
N GLN A 63 9.81 -0.65 -10.86
CA GLN A 63 10.58 -1.07 -12.02
C GLN A 63 12.07 -0.88 -11.75
N LEU A 64 12.89 -1.84 -12.17
CA LEU A 64 14.34 -1.69 -12.15
C LEU A 64 14.77 -0.83 -13.34
N LEU A 65 14.56 0.48 -13.24
CA LEU A 65 15.00 1.43 -14.25
C LEU A 65 16.49 1.76 -14.05
N PRO A 66 17.32 1.69 -15.10
CA PRO A 66 18.70 2.16 -15.00
C PRO A 66 18.71 3.66 -14.66
N PRO A 67 19.63 4.13 -13.82
CA PRO A 67 19.80 5.56 -13.57
C PRO A 67 20.08 6.26 -14.91
N HIS A 68 19.42 7.37 -15.18
CA HIS A 68 19.78 8.21 -16.32
C HIS A 68 21.19 8.77 -16.10
N PRO A 69 22.06 8.77 -17.14
CA PRO A 69 23.40 9.35 -17.02
C PRO A 69 23.34 10.79 -16.51
N GLY A 70 24.14 11.13 -15.49
CA GLY A 70 24.15 12.44 -14.84
C GLY A 70 23.19 12.61 -13.65
N HIS A 71 22.36 11.60 -13.36
CA HIS A 71 21.43 11.57 -12.22
C HIS A 71 21.82 10.49 -11.19
N GLU A 72 23.08 10.05 -11.19
CA GLU A 72 23.58 9.00 -10.31
C GLU A 72 23.47 9.36 -8.81
N TYR A 73 23.41 10.66 -8.50
CA TYR A 73 23.33 11.20 -7.14
C TYR A 73 21.96 11.80 -6.76
N ASP A 74 20.94 11.63 -7.60
CA ASP A 74 19.61 12.16 -7.29
C ASP A 74 18.93 11.37 -6.17
N VAL A 75 18.73 12.05 -5.05
CA VAL A 75 18.00 11.59 -3.87
C VAL A 75 16.49 11.82 -4.05
N SER A 76 15.88 11.14 -5.03
CA SER A 76 14.42 10.93 -4.93
C SER A 76 14.17 9.99 -3.75
N PHE A 77 13.42 10.49 -2.77
CA PHE A 77 13.34 9.96 -1.41
C PHE A 77 12.56 8.63 -1.33
N LEU A 78 11.84 8.24 -2.39
CA LEU A 78 10.87 7.16 -2.33
C LEU A 78 10.72 6.45 -3.71
N LYS A 79 11.83 5.95 -4.28
CA LYS A 79 11.87 5.37 -5.65
C LYS A 79 11.19 4.01 -5.78
N HIS A 80 11.15 3.22 -4.71
CA HIS A 80 10.75 1.81 -4.79
C HIS A 80 9.34 1.61 -4.28
N GLU A 81 8.38 2.00 -5.11
CA GLU A 81 6.95 1.92 -4.83
C GLU A 81 6.37 0.54 -5.16
N PHE A 82 5.65 -0.02 -4.20
CA PHE A 82 4.88 -1.24 -4.33
C PHE A 82 3.43 -0.98 -3.94
N PHE A 83 2.51 -1.30 -4.86
CA PHE A 83 1.09 -1.11 -4.63
C PHE A 83 0.41 -2.46 -4.45
N PHE A 84 -0.33 -2.54 -3.35
CA PHE A 84 -1.10 -3.70 -2.99
C PHE A 84 -2.56 -3.35 -2.85
N GLU A 85 -3.41 -4.34 -3.09
CA GLU A 85 -4.83 -4.28 -2.81
C GLU A 85 -5.30 -5.45 -1.95
N LYS A 86 -6.31 -5.19 -1.13
CA LYS A 86 -7.10 -6.23 -0.46
C LYS A 86 -8.57 -5.99 -0.80
N LEU A 87 -9.20 -7.02 -1.36
CA LEU A 87 -10.61 -6.99 -1.72
C LEU A 87 -11.45 -7.46 -0.53
N VAL A 88 -12.42 -6.64 -0.13
CA VAL A 88 -13.30 -6.89 1.02
C VAL A 88 -14.74 -6.88 0.55
N GLU A 89 -15.52 -7.90 0.90
CA GLU A 89 -16.95 -7.90 0.61
C GLU A 89 -17.66 -6.79 1.40
N ALA A 90 -18.33 -5.86 0.72
CA ALA A 90 -19.30 -5.01 1.39
C ALA A 90 -20.54 -5.86 1.69
N GLY A 91 -20.79 -6.07 2.99
CA GLY A 91 -22.07 -6.57 3.45
C GLY A 91 -23.19 -5.72 2.85
N ALA A 92 -24.27 -6.35 2.41
CA ALA A 92 -25.48 -5.64 2.02
C ALA A 92 -25.88 -4.76 3.21
N GLY A 93 -25.79 -3.43 3.04
CA GLY A 93 -26.13 -2.48 4.09
C GLY A 93 -27.56 -2.75 4.57
N SER A 94 -27.70 -3.24 5.79
CA SER A 94 -28.98 -3.31 6.47
C SER A 94 -29.29 -1.94 7.09
N GLY A 95 -30.24 -1.22 6.48
CA GLY A 95 -31.06 -0.17 7.10
C GLY A 95 -30.41 1.23 7.22
N GLY A 96 -31.10 2.34 6.94
CA GLY A 96 -32.53 2.55 6.75
C GLY A 96 -32.81 3.82 5.96
N GLY A 97 -33.86 3.79 5.15
CA GLY A 97 -34.46 5.00 4.59
C GLY A 97 -35.21 5.77 5.67
N PRO A 98 -35.33 7.10 5.55
CA PRO A 98 -36.09 7.88 6.51
C PRO A 98 -37.58 7.55 6.37
N VAL A 99 -38.23 7.35 7.52
CA VAL A 99 -39.69 7.39 7.67
C VAL A 99 -40.18 8.83 7.73
#